data_AF-A0A0S9Q6W1-F1
#
_entry.id   AF-A0A0S9Q6W1-F1
#
_cell.length_a   1.000
_cell.length_b   1.000
_cell.length_c   1.000
_cell.angle_alpha   90.00
_cell.angle_beta   90.00
_cell.angle_gamma   90.00
#
_symmetry.space_group_name_H-M   'P 1'
#
loop_
_entity.id
_entity.type
_entity.pdbx_description
1 polymer ?
#
loop_
_entity_poly.entity_id
_entity_poly.type
_entity_poly.pdbx_seq_one_letter_code
_entity_poly.pdbx_strand_id
1 'polypeptide(L)'
;MSTTRSTGHGPASGPGGDPRRRIPALLTAIDTARERLQVELEQRAAGSREAEQARHALVSALEAYAAALAAAHLPMPYRLHAELRLQRGLGGN
;
A
#
# COMPACT_ATOMS: atom_id res chain seq x y z
N MET A 1 -5.06 1.22 -46.20
CA MET A 1 -6.43 0.99 -45.71
C MET A 1 -6.45 -0.33 -44.93
N SER A 2 -7.11 -0.34 -43.77
CA SER A 2 -7.58 -1.52 -43.00
C SER A 2 -6.50 -2.36 -42.28
N THR A 3 -6.17 -2.13 -41.01
CA THR A 3 -6.82 -2.52 -39.73
C THR A 3 -6.88 -4.04 -39.47
N THR A 4 -6.16 -4.51 -38.44
CA THR A 4 -6.57 -5.45 -37.34
C THR A 4 -5.30 -5.87 -36.57
N ARG A 5 -5.13 -5.53 -35.28
CA ARG A 5 -5.68 -6.14 -34.04
C ARG A 5 -4.69 -7.15 -33.41
N SER A 6 -4.59 -7.05 -32.08
CA SER A 6 -4.09 -8.07 -31.15
C SER A 6 -2.59 -8.28 -31.08
N THR A 7 -1.98 -7.65 -30.08
CA THR A 7 -0.97 -8.34 -29.30
C THR A 7 -1.41 -8.25 -27.85
N GLY A 8 -1.92 -9.38 -27.36
CA GLY A 8 -2.41 -9.53 -26.01
C GLY A 8 -1.27 -9.28 -25.03
N HIS A 9 -1.43 -8.23 -24.23
CA HIS A 9 -0.74 -8.13 -22.96
C HIS A 9 -1.43 -9.10 -22.01
N GLY A 10 -1.03 -10.37 -22.05
CA GLY A 10 -1.47 -11.36 -21.08
C GLY A 10 -1.06 -10.86 -19.70
N PRO A 11 -1.97 -10.73 -18.72
CA PRO A 11 -1.56 -10.43 -17.37
C PRO A 11 -0.71 -11.60 -16.89
N ALA A 12 0.50 -11.29 -16.44
CA ALA A 12 1.34 -12.22 -15.72
C ALA A 12 0.57 -12.69 -14.47
N SER A 13 -0.17 -13.78 -14.63
CA SER A 13 -0.62 -14.63 -13.53
C SER A 13 0.61 -15.32 -12.94
N GLY A 14 1.43 -14.54 -12.21
CA GLY A 14 2.32 -15.10 -11.20
C GLY A 14 1.48 -15.85 -10.15
N PRO A 15 2.05 -16.77 -9.35
CA PRO A 15 1.33 -17.72 -8.50
C PRO A 15 0.32 -17.01 -7.59
N GLY A 16 -0.89 -16.89 -8.12
CA GLY A 16 -1.75 -15.74 -7.91
C GLY A 16 -2.92 -16.14 -7.06
N GLY A 17 -2.68 -16.19 -5.75
CA GLY A 17 -3.80 -16.14 -4.81
C GLY A 17 -4.62 -14.89 -5.12
N ASP A 18 -5.94 -15.06 -5.22
CA ASP A 18 -6.88 -14.00 -5.58
C ASP A 18 -6.52 -12.69 -4.84
N PRO A 19 -6.22 -11.58 -5.55
CA PRO A 19 -5.78 -10.34 -4.92
C PRO A 19 -6.83 -9.82 -3.91
N ARG A 20 -8.11 -10.12 -4.11
CA ARG A 20 -9.18 -9.79 -3.17
C ARG A 20 -9.09 -10.60 -1.88
N ARG A 21 -8.61 -11.85 -1.95
CA ARG A 21 -8.37 -12.68 -0.76
C ARG A 21 -7.25 -12.15 0.13
N ARG A 22 -6.34 -11.33 -0.42
CA ARG A 22 -5.25 -10.69 0.34
C ARG A 22 -5.67 -9.38 1.01
N ILE A 23 -6.76 -8.74 0.55
CA ILE A 23 -7.25 -7.46 1.09
C ILE A 23 -7.43 -7.49 2.62
N PRO A 24 -8.10 -8.49 3.23
CA PRO A 24 -8.29 -8.50 4.68
C PRO A 24 -6.96 -8.53 5.45
N ALA A 25 -6.00 -9.34 5.00
CA ALA A 25 -4.67 -9.42 5.62
C ALA A 25 -3.89 -8.09 5.49
N LEU A 26 -4.05 -7.40 4.36
CA LEU A 26 -3.44 -6.09 4.13
C LEU A 26 -4.06 -4.99 5.00
N LEU A 27 -5.39 -5.04 5.23
CA LEU A 27 -6.05 -4.13 6.18
C LEU A 27 -5.54 -4.37 7.60
N THR A 28 -5.42 -5.63 8.04
CA THR A 28 -4.82 -5.95 9.35
C THR A 28 -3.38 -5.43 9.44
N ALA A 29 -2.57 -5.59 8.39
CA ALA A 29 -1.21 -5.08 8.37
C ALA A 29 -1.15 -3.55 8.46
N ILE A 30 -2.08 -2.84 7.81
CA ILE A 30 -2.22 -1.37 7.93
C ILE A 30 -2.57 -0.98 9.37
N ASP A 31 -3.57 -1.62 9.98
CA ASP A 31 -3.97 -1.30 11.35
C ASP A 31 -2.84 -1.57 12.36
N THR A 32 -2.16 -2.71 12.26
CA THR A 32 -0.99 -3.01 13.09
C THR A 32 0.15 -2.01 12.88
N ALA A 33 0.40 -1.58 11.64
CA ALA A 33 1.43 -0.60 11.35
C ALA A 33 1.08 0.79 11.89
N ARG A 34 -0.20 1.19 11.84
CA ARG A 34 -0.69 2.44 12.44
C ARG A 34 -0.54 2.43 13.96
N GLU A 35 -0.98 1.36 14.61
CA GLU A 35 -0.86 1.21 16.06
C GLU A 35 0.61 1.29 16.49
N ARG A 36 1.51 0.55 15.82
CA ARG A 36 2.95 0.62 16.08
C ARG A 36 3.51 2.03 15.90
N LEU A 37 3.17 2.70 14.80
CA LEU A 37 3.63 4.06 14.56
C LEU A 37 3.16 5.01 15.66
N GLN A 38 1.89 4.91 16.07
CA GLN A 38 1.35 5.72 17.16
C GLN A 38 2.11 5.46 18.46
N VAL A 39 2.32 4.19 18.83
CA VAL A 39 3.06 3.81 20.03
C VAL A 39 4.48 4.38 20.01
N GLU A 40 5.20 4.26 18.88
CA GLU A 40 6.55 4.81 18.76
C GLU A 40 6.57 6.35 18.80
N LEU A 41 5.55 7.03 18.27
CA LEU A 41 5.42 8.49 18.34
C LEU A 41 5.07 8.98 19.75
N GLU A 42 4.34 8.19 20.53
CA GLU A 42 4.01 8.49 21.93
C GLU A 42 5.20 8.25 22.86
N GLN A 43 5.98 7.20 22.60
CA GLN A 43 7.12 6.82 23.44
C GLN A 43 8.42 7.55 23.07
N ARG A 44 8.57 7.99 21.83
CA ARG A 44 9.83 8.51 21.28
C ARG A 44 9.61 9.77 20.44
N ALA A 45 10.69 10.45 20.11
CA ALA A 45 10.65 11.56 19.17
C ALA A 45 10.24 11.09 17.76
N ALA A 46 9.53 11.95 17.03
CA ALA A 46 9.02 11.71 15.67
C ALA A 46 10.09 11.49 14.58
N GLY A 47 11.38 11.50 14.93
CA GLY A 47 12.50 11.14 14.05
C GLY A 47 13.36 10.00 14.61
N SER A 48 12.86 9.24 15.59
CA SER A 48 13.55 8.03 16.06
C SER A 48 13.58 6.98 14.94
N ARG A 49 14.63 6.15 14.94
CA ARG A 49 14.80 5.10 13.94
C ARG A 49 13.63 4.11 13.95
N GLU A 50 13.05 3.86 15.11
CA GLU A 50 11.93 2.96 15.31
C GLU A 50 10.62 3.55 14.79
N ALA A 51 10.37 4.85 15.02
CA ALA A 51 9.25 5.56 14.40
C ALA A 51 9.38 5.59 12.87
N GLU A 52 10.60 5.77 12.35
CA GLU A 52 10.89 5.70 10.92
C GLU A 52 10.59 4.32 10.33
N GLN A 53 11.04 3.26 11.00
CA GLN A 53 10.77 1.89 10.59
C GLN A 53 9.28 1.57 10.62
N ALA A 54 8.56 2.00 11.67
CA ALA A 54 7.11 1.83 11.75
C ALA A 54 6.39 2.58 10.62
N ARG A 55 6.85 3.79 10.27
CA ARG A 55 6.34 4.56 9.13
C ARG A 55 6.58 3.86 7.80
N HIS A 56 7.79 3.38 7.55
CA HIS A 56 8.10 2.63 6.32
C HIS A 56 7.25 1.37 6.18
N ALA A 57 6.99 0.66 7.30
CA ALA A 57 6.10 -0.49 7.32
C ALA A 57 4.67 -0.11 6.97
N LEU A 58 4.16 1.01 7.49
CA LEU A 58 2.83 1.54 7.16
C LEU A 58 2.74 1.90 5.67
N VAL A 59 3.72 2.62 5.12
CA VAL A 59 3.75 2.97 3.69
C VAL A 59 3.74 1.72 2.82
N SER A 60 4.57 0.72 3.16
CA SER A 60 4.63 -0.54 2.42
C SER A 60 3.30 -1.29 2.43
N ALA A 61 2.60 -1.31 3.56
CA ALA A 61 1.29 -1.95 3.69
C ALA A 61 0.21 -1.21 2.87
N LEU A 62 0.22 0.13 2.91
CA LEU A 62 -0.69 0.97 2.11
C LEU A 62 -0.46 0.78 0.60
N GLU A 63 0.80 0.68 0.16
CA GLU A 63 1.16 0.42 -1.25
C GLU A 63 0.73 -0.98 -1.69
N ALA A 64 0.95 -1.99 -0.85
CA ALA A 64 0.50 -3.35 -1.12
C ALA A 64 -1.03 -3.45 -1.20
N TYR A 65 -1.76 -2.73 -0.35
CA TYR A 65 -3.22 -2.61 -0.43
C TYR A 65 -3.67 -1.91 -1.71
N ALA A 66 -3.04 -0.80 -2.08
CA ALA A 66 -3.33 -0.11 -3.35
C ALA A 66 -3.08 -1.03 -4.56
N ALA A 67 -1.99 -1.79 -4.57
CA ALA A 67 -1.69 -2.76 -5.61
C ALA A 67 -2.74 -3.90 -5.67
N ALA A 68 -3.20 -4.39 -4.52
CA ALA A 68 -4.25 -5.40 -4.45
C ALA A 68 -5.60 -4.88 -4.97
N LEU A 69 -5.95 -3.62 -4.67
CA LEU A 69 -7.15 -2.98 -5.23
C LEU A 69 -7.04 -2.82 -6.75
N ALA A 70 -5.90 -2.35 -7.25
CA ALA A 70 -5.66 -2.20 -8.68
C ALA A 70 -5.74 -3.55 -9.42
N ALA A 71 -5.14 -4.61 -8.86
CA ALA A 71 -5.21 -5.97 -9.39
C ALA A 71 -6.64 -6.56 -9.34
N ALA A 72 -7.45 -6.13 -8.37
CA ALA A 72 -8.85 -6.52 -8.26
C ALA A 72 -9.81 -5.68 -9.14
N HIS A 73 -9.27 -4.72 -9.90
CA HIS A 73 -10.01 -3.70 -10.65
C HIS A 73 -10.99 -2.88 -9.77
N LEU A 74 -10.62 -2.66 -8.51
CA LEU A 74 -11.37 -1.85 -7.57
C LEU A 74 -10.83 -0.41 -7.56
N PRO A 75 -11.70 0.61 -7.43
CA PRO A 75 -11.26 1.98 -7.33
C PRO A 75 -10.47 2.22 -6.05
N MET A 76 -9.39 3.00 -6.15
CA MET A 76 -8.59 3.38 -5.00
C MET A 76 -9.31 4.51 -4.21
N PRO A 77 -9.54 4.35 -2.89
CA PRO A 77 -10.17 5.40 -2.09
C PRO A 77 -9.31 6.66 -2.03
N TYR A 78 -9.92 7.84 -2.18
CA TYR A 78 -9.22 9.12 -2.11
C TYR A 78 -8.43 9.29 -0.80
N ARG A 79 -9.00 8.85 0.33
CA ARG A 79 -8.32 8.89 1.63
C ARG A 79 -7.01 8.10 1.65
N LEU A 80 -6.95 6.96 0.96
CA LEU A 80 -5.74 6.15 0.84
C LEU A 80 -4.64 6.91 0.09
N HIS A 81 -5.02 7.60 -0.99
CA HIS A 81 -4.10 8.42 -1.77
C HIS A 81 -3.54 9.59 -0.95
N ALA A 82 -4.40 10.27 -0.18
CA ALA A 82 -4.00 11.35 0.71
C ALA A 82 -3.06 10.88 1.82
N GLU A 83 -3.33 9.71 2.41
CA GLU A 83 -2.51 9.12 3.46
C GLU A 83 -1.12 8.71 2.94
N LEU A 84 -1.05 8.02 1.79
CA LEU A 84 0.23 7.69 1.15
C LEU A 84 1.07 8.94 0.86
N ARG A 85 0.43 10.00 0.35
CA ARG A 85 1.09 11.28 0.08
C ARG A 85 1.62 11.92 1.35
N LEU A 86 0.83 11.90 2.43
CA LEU A 86 1.22 12.44 3.73
C LEU A 86 2.44 11.68 4.30
N GLN A 87 2.35 10.36 4.36
CA GLN A 87 3.41 9.53 4.97
C GLN A 87 4.73 9.63 4.18
N ARG A 88 4.67 9.72 2.85
CA ARG A 88 5.86 9.98 2.02
C ARG A 88 6.45 11.37 2.23
N GLY A 89 5.62 12.38 2.46
CA GLY A 89 6.07 13.75 2.75
C GLY A 89 6.75 13.89 4.11
N LEU A 90 6.35 13.08 5.09
CA LEU A 90 7.03 12.98 6.39
C LEU A 90 8.32 12.15 6.28
N GLY A 91 8.32 11.18 5.34
CA GLY A 91 9.38 10.29 4.87
C GLY A 91 10.71 10.92 4.44
N GLY A 92 10.62 12.11 3.85
CA GLY A 92 11.70 12.74 3.11
C GLY A 92 12.22 14.00 3.79
N ASN A 93 13.17 13.84 4.71
CA ASN A 93 14.20 14.82 5.04
C ASN A 93 15.45 14.07 5.49
#